data_AF-A0A6N2E703-F1
#
_entry.id   AF-A0A6N2E703-F1
#
_cell.length_a   1.000
_cell.length_b   1.000
_cell.length_c   1.000
_cell.angle_alpha   90.00
_cell.angle_beta   90.00
_cell.angle_gamma   90.00
#
_symmetry.space_group_name_H-M   'P 1'
#
loop_
_entity.id
_entity.type
_entity.pdbx_description
1 polymer ?
#
loop_
_entity_poly.entity_id
_entity_poly.type
_entity_poly.pdbx_seq_one_letter_code
_entity_poly.pdbx_strand_id
1 'polypeptide(L)'
;MRIWTLDDIPWTAFDPGRIDPEVVPVIKAASLVERNAADYVAYLRNVFADDDAFRASADQWGREEEQHGDALGQWAERADPGFDYAAS
;
A
#
# COMPACT_ATOMS: atom_id res chain seq x y z
N MET A 1 7.67 -17.23 9.50
CA MET A 1 7.07 -15.90 9.80
C MET A 1 5.61 -15.95 9.37
N ARG A 2 4.71 -15.26 10.09
CA ARG A 2 3.31 -15.11 9.66
C ARG A 2 3.23 -13.84 8.81
N ILE A 3 2.77 -13.97 7.56
CA ILE A 3 2.44 -12.83 6.72
C ILE A 3 1.08 -12.32 7.23
N TRP A 4 1.00 -11.03 7.54
CA TRP A 4 -0.24 -10.40 7.99
C TRP A 4 -1.16 -10.17 6.80
N THR A 5 -2.46 -9.95 7.04
CA THR A 5 -3.43 -9.54 6.02
C THR A 5 -4.20 -8.31 6.47
N LEU A 6 -4.95 -7.69 5.57
CA LEU A 6 -5.82 -6.57 5.91
C LEU A 6 -6.83 -6.92 7.02
N ASP A 7 -7.19 -8.20 7.17
CA ASP A 7 -8.08 -8.69 8.23
C ASP A 7 -7.43 -8.71 9.62
N ASP A 8 -6.10 -8.68 9.70
CA ASP A 8 -5.37 -8.60 10.97
C ASP A 8 -5.42 -7.18 11.58
N ILE A 9 -5.87 -6.17 10.82
CA ILE A 9 -5.98 -4.78 11.28
C ILE A 9 -7.33 -4.57 12.01
N PRO A 10 -7.35 -4.00 13.24
CA PRO A 10 -8.57 -3.79 14.01
C PRO A 10 -9.35 -2.57 13.50
N TRP A 11 -9.89 -2.64 12.28
CA TRP A 11 -10.59 -1.53 11.61
C TRP A 11 -11.76 -0.97 12.41
N THR A 12 -12.39 -1.77 13.26
CA THR A 12 -13.50 -1.33 14.13
C THR A 12 -13.06 -0.39 15.25
N ALA A 13 -11.77 -0.35 15.58
CA ALA A 13 -11.20 0.58 16.55
C ALA A 13 -10.75 1.91 15.92
N PHE A 14 -10.94 2.08 14.61
CA PHE A 14 -10.61 3.31 13.91
C PHE A 14 -11.53 4.44 14.37
N ASP A 15 -10.94 5.55 14.79
CA ASP A 15 -11.65 6.75 15.26
C ASP A 15 -11.13 7.98 14.50
N PRO A 16 -11.90 8.51 13.53
CA PRO A 16 -11.51 9.70 12.77
C PRO A 16 -11.28 10.92 13.66
N GLY A 17 -11.95 11.01 14.82
CA GLY A 17 -11.81 12.12 15.76
C GLY A 17 -10.46 12.20 16.47
N ARG A 18 -9.62 11.16 16.34
CA ARG A 18 -8.28 11.10 16.92
C ARG A 18 -7.16 11.37 15.91
N ILE A 19 -7.51 11.66 14.66
CA ILE A 19 -6.58 11.87 13.56
C ILE A 19 -6.27 13.36 13.44
N ASP A 20 -4.99 13.69 13.28
CA ASP A 20 -4.58 15.01 12.81
C ASP A 20 -4.96 15.14 11.32
N PRO A 21 -5.86 16.07 10.95
CA PRO A 21 -6.30 16.23 9.56
C PRO A 21 -5.15 16.46 8.57
N GLU A 22 -4.04 17.04 9.01
CA GLU A 22 -2.88 17.32 8.16
C GLU A 22 -2.14 16.05 7.70
N VAL A 23 -2.34 14.93 8.40
CA VAL A 23 -1.72 13.64 8.02
C VAL A 23 -2.50 12.96 6.89
N VAL A 24 -3.80 13.23 6.75
CA VAL A 24 -4.67 12.54 5.79
C VAL A 24 -4.20 12.67 4.33
N PRO A 25 -3.82 13.87 3.83
CA PRO A 25 -3.27 14.00 2.47
C PRO A 25 -1.98 13.19 2.26
N VAL A 26 -1.12 13.10 3.28
CA VAL A 26 0.14 12.34 3.22
C VAL A 26 -0.14 10.86 3.10
N ILE A 27 -1.10 10.34 3.87
CA ILE A 27 -1.47 8.92 3.82
C ILE A 27 -2.12 8.55 2.49
N LYS A 28 -2.97 9.43 1.94
CA LYS A 28 -3.52 9.24 0.58
C LYS A 28 -2.42 9.18 -0.48
N ALA A 29 -1.45 10.09 -0.42
CA ALA A 29 -0.34 10.07 -1.35
C ALA A 29 0.47 8.78 -1.20
N ALA A 30 0.77 8.36 0.02
CA ALA A 30 1.49 7.12 0.31
C ALA A 30 0.72 5.89 -0.22
N SER A 31 -0.60 5.79 -0.01
CA SER A 31 -1.39 4.66 -0.48
C SER A 31 -1.31 4.48 -2.00
N LEU A 32 -1.31 5.59 -2.75
CA LEU A 32 -1.19 5.56 -4.21
C LEU A 32 0.22 5.22 -4.68
N VAL A 33 1.25 5.69 -3.98
CA VAL A 33 2.64 5.33 -4.32
C VAL A 33 2.86 3.83 -4.11
N GLU A 34 2.45 3.29 -2.96
CA GLU A 34 2.64 1.89 -2.61
C GLU A 34 1.82 0.95 -3.52
N ARG A 35 0.56 1.30 -3.85
CA ARG A 35 -0.25 0.49 -4.78
C ARG A 35 0.36 0.38 -6.17
N ASN A 36 1.11 1.38 -6.61
CA ASN A 36 1.76 1.39 -7.91
C ASN A 36 3.12 0.64 -7.90
N ALA A 37 3.36 -0.23 -6.91
CA ALA A 37 4.52 -1.11 -6.81
C ALA A 37 4.86 -1.84 -8.13
N ALA A 38 3.85 -2.22 -8.92
CA ALA A 38 4.01 -2.92 -10.18
C ALA A 38 4.96 -2.21 -11.17
N ASP A 39 4.94 -0.87 -11.23
CA ASP A 39 5.83 -0.09 -12.10
C ASP A 39 7.28 -0.18 -11.62
N TYR A 40 7.49 -0.13 -10.30
CA TYR A 40 8.81 -0.30 -9.69
C TYR A 40 9.34 -1.72 -9.89
N VAL A 41 8.49 -2.74 -9.75
CA VAL A 41 8.86 -4.14 -10.04
C VAL A 41 9.26 -4.29 -11.50
N ALA A 42 8.49 -3.74 -12.44
CA ALA A 42 8.82 -3.80 -13.86
C ALA A 42 10.18 -3.15 -14.14
N TYR A 43 10.45 -1.99 -13.56
CA TYR A 43 11.75 -1.32 -13.65
C TYR A 43 12.89 -2.19 -13.09
N LEU A 44 12.73 -2.70 -11.88
CA LEU A 44 13.73 -3.53 -11.21
C LEU A 44 14.05 -4.81 -11.99
N ARG A 45 13.01 -5.47 -12.56
CA ARG A 45 13.21 -6.66 -13.40
C ARG A 45 14.01 -6.35 -14.67
N ASN A 46 13.94 -5.14 -15.20
CA ASN A 46 14.74 -4.72 -16.35
C ASN A 46 16.19 -4.40 -15.98
N VAL A 47 16.42 -3.80 -14.81
CA VAL A 47 17.78 -3.52 -14.30
C VAL A 47 18.52 -4.82 -13.96
N PHE A 48 17.82 -5.78 -13.36
CA PHE A 48 18.35 -7.08 -12.94
C PHE A 48 17.87 -8.21 -13.87
N ALA A 49 17.97 -8.00 -15.18
CA ALA A 49 17.39 -8.90 -16.18
C ALA A 49 17.92 -10.34 -16.11
N ASP A 50 19.20 -10.51 -15.76
CA ASP A 50 19.91 -11.79 -15.72
C ASP A 50 19.94 -12.46 -14.32
N ASP A 51 19.22 -11.90 -13.34
CA ASP A 51 19.15 -12.43 -11.97
C ASP A 51 17.72 -12.89 -11.63
N ASP A 52 17.42 -14.14 -11.95
CA ASP A 52 16.10 -14.74 -11.70
C ASP A 52 15.73 -14.77 -10.21
N ALA A 53 16.72 -14.92 -9.32
CA ALA A 53 16.48 -14.93 -7.87
C ALA A 53 16.08 -13.54 -7.36
N PHE A 54 16.73 -12.49 -7.88
CA PHE A 54 16.36 -11.12 -7.59
C PHE A 54 14.98 -10.79 -8.16
N ARG A 55 14.68 -11.20 -9.40
CA ARG A 55 13.37 -10.95 -10.01
C ARG A 55 12.23 -11.60 -9.22
N ALA A 56 12.41 -12.83 -8.76
CA ALA A 56 11.43 -13.49 -7.88
C ALA A 56 11.24 -12.75 -6.54
N SER A 57 12.33 -12.18 -6.00
CA SER A 57 12.29 -11.38 -4.77
C SER A 57 11.57 -10.04 -5.01
N ALA A 58 11.82 -9.38 -6.14
CA ALA A 58 11.12 -8.16 -6.54
C ALA A 58 9.61 -8.41 -6.75
N ASP A 59 9.24 -9.54 -7.35
CA ASP A 59 7.83 -9.92 -7.51
C ASP A 59 7.14 -10.14 -6.16
N GLN A 60 7.83 -10.73 -5.17
CA GLN A 60 7.30 -10.88 -3.82
C GLN A 60 7.16 -9.54 -3.10
N TRP A 61 8.21 -8.72 -3.15
CA TRP A 61 8.20 -7.37 -2.59
C TRP A 61 7.07 -6.52 -3.16
N GLY A 62 6.83 -6.57 -4.47
CA GLY A 62 5.74 -5.81 -5.10
C GLY A 62 4.35 -6.16 -4.56
N ARG A 63 4.08 -7.45 -4.29
CA ARG A 63 2.82 -7.87 -3.66
C ARG A 63 2.68 -7.36 -2.23
N GLU A 64 3.79 -7.28 -1.50
CA GLU A 64 3.80 -6.75 -0.14
C GLU A 64 3.56 -5.24 -0.13
N GLU A 65 4.14 -4.49 -1.07
CA GLU A 65 3.88 -3.05 -1.20
C GLU A 65 2.46 -2.74 -1.69
N GLU A 66 1.89 -3.54 -2.61
CA GLU A 66 0.46 -3.42 -2.96
C GLU A 66 -0.43 -3.60 -1.73
N GLN A 67 -0.12 -4.58 -0.88
CA GLN A 67 -0.82 -4.79 0.39
C GLN A 67 -0.66 -3.58 1.35
N HIS A 68 0.51 -2.94 1.38
CA HIS A 68 0.72 -1.71 2.15
C HIS A 68 -0.15 -0.57 1.63
N GLY A 69 -0.18 -0.39 0.30
CA GLY A 69 -1.05 0.55 -0.38
C GLY A 69 -2.51 0.35 0.00
N ASP A 70 -2.99 -0.88 -0.03
CA ASP A 70 -4.38 -1.21 0.29
C ASP A 70 -4.73 -0.94 1.76
N ALA A 71 -3.80 -1.20 2.68
CA ALA A 71 -3.98 -0.85 4.08
C ALA A 71 -4.10 0.66 4.28
N LEU A 72 -3.21 1.43 3.65
CA LEU A 72 -3.23 2.90 3.72
C LEU A 72 -4.45 3.49 3.01
N GLY A 73 -4.87 2.91 1.89
CA GLY A 73 -6.05 3.30 1.14
C GLY A 73 -7.33 3.12 1.95
N GLN A 74 -7.52 1.93 2.54
CA GLN A 74 -8.65 1.65 3.43
C GLN A 74 -8.64 2.52 4.69
N TRP A 75 -7.46 2.85 5.22
CA TRP A 75 -7.31 3.81 6.31
C TRP A 75 -7.77 5.21 5.86
N ALA A 76 -7.37 5.64 4.66
CA ALA A 76 -7.68 6.97 4.13
C ALA A 76 -9.17 7.15 3.81
N GLU A 77 -9.84 6.13 3.27
CA GLU A 77 -11.31 6.16 3.04
C GLU A 77 -12.10 6.27 4.35
N ARG A 78 -11.57 5.73 5.45
CA ARG A 78 -12.17 5.86 6.78
C ARG A 78 -11.90 7.24 7.41
N ALA A 79 -10.73 7.82 7.13
CA ALA A 79 -10.35 9.16 7.58
C ALA A 79 -11.11 10.26 6.82
N ASP A 80 -11.33 10.06 5.52
CA ASP A 80 -12.06 10.95 4.62
C ASP A 80 -13.02 10.14 3.74
N PRO A 81 -14.32 10.08 4.10
CA PRO A 81 -15.34 9.37 3.33
C PRO A 81 -15.57 9.90 1.90
N GLY A 82 -15.01 11.06 1.53
CA GLY A 82 -15.04 11.58 0.17
C GLY A 82 -13.89 11.09 -0.72
N PHE A 83 -12.91 10.41 -0.16
CA PHE A 83 -11.82 9.77 -0.91
C PHE A 83 -12.27 8.39 -1.39
N ASP A 84 -12.12 8.12 -2.68
CA ASP A 84 -12.31 6.81 -3.28
C ASP A 84 -10.92 6.29 -3.67
N TYR A 85 -10.40 5.35 -2.88
CA TYR A 85 -9.08 4.81 -3.14
C TYR A 85 -9.06 4.00 -4.44
N ALA A 86 -10.11 3.25 -4.75
CA ALA A 86 -10.15 2.41 -5.96
C ALA A 86 -10.22 3.24 -7.26
N ALA A 87 -10.84 4.41 -7.23
CA ALA A 87 -10.95 5.32 -8.37
C ALA A 87 -9.77 6.31 -8.53
N SER A 88 -8.83 6.33 -7.57
CA SER A 88 -7.69 7.25 -7.54
C SER A 88 -6.45 6.77 -8.28
#